data_AF-A0A9W4P628-F1
#
_entry.id   AF-A0A9W4P628-F1
#
_cell.length_a   1.000
_cell.length_b   1.000
_cell.length_c   1.000
_cell.angle_alpha   90.00
_cell.angle_beta   90.00
_cell.angle_gamma   90.00
#
_symmetry.space_group_name_H-M   'P 1'
#
loop_
_entity.id
_entity.type
_entity.pdbx_description
1 polymer ?
#
loop_
_entity_poly.entity_id
_entity_poly.type
_entity_poly.pdbx_seq_one_letter_code
_entity_poly.pdbx_strand_id
1 'polypeptide(L)'
;MLFLSLSRSHELQRSPSVDEEDRFCNIMRRTGAKWWSSREDRLEVRLVAKEMTEEEEKVLVLGWPTDGVGVGVLIYESDRQLPKDFGRMSLAMNMEEKIQMMREYGATFVGDVTQVEELCDS
;
A
#
# COMPACT_ATOMS: atom_id res chain seq x y z
N MET A 1 6.11 0.15 -16.63
CA MET A 1 4.68 0.08 -16.28
C MET A 1 4.33 1.24 -15.35
N LEU A 2 3.16 1.86 -15.53
CA LEU A 2 2.55 2.70 -14.48
C LEU A 2 2.32 1.83 -13.22
N PHE A 3 2.19 2.46 -12.05
CA PHE A 3 1.88 1.80 -10.77
C PHE A 3 0.68 0.82 -10.89
N LEU A 4 0.95 -0.45 -11.21
CA LEU A 4 -0.07 -1.47 -11.53
C LEU A 4 -1.13 -1.02 -12.55
N SER A 5 -0.72 -0.27 -13.59
CA SER A 5 -1.62 0.28 -14.61
C SER A 5 -2.62 1.34 -14.11
N LEU A 6 -2.44 1.89 -12.91
CA LEU A 6 -3.22 3.00 -12.39
C LEU A 6 -2.73 4.35 -12.93
N SER A 7 -3.69 5.22 -13.27
CA SER A 7 -3.41 6.62 -13.61
C SER A 7 -3.16 7.44 -12.35
N ARG A 8 -2.08 8.22 -12.30
CA ARG A 8 -1.77 9.11 -11.17
C ARG A 8 -2.49 10.45 -11.23
N SER A 9 -2.98 10.84 -12.41
CA SER A 9 -3.47 12.18 -12.71
C SER A 9 -4.99 12.27 -12.85
N HIS A 10 -5.69 11.14 -12.76
CA HIS A 10 -7.13 11.08 -12.95
C HIS A 10 -7.78 10.39 -11.75
N GLU A 11 -8.81 11.02 -11.20
CA GLU A 11 -9.65 10.38 -10.19
C GLU A 11 -10.42 9.21 -10.82
N LEU A 12 -10.51 8.10 -10.09
CA LEU A 12 -11.33 6.96 -10.47
C LEU A 12 -12.59 6.95 -9.61
N GLN A 13 -13.73 6.87 -10.28
CA GLN A 13 -15.04 6.73 -9.64
C GLN A 13 -15.35 5.25 -9.43
N ARG A 14 -16.11 4.94 -8.38
CA ARG A 14 -16.61 3.59 -8.09
C ARG A 14 -17.36 3.03 -9.30
N SER A 15 -17.04 1.81 -9.72
CA SER A 15 -17.78 1.13 -10.78
C SER A 15 -19.15 0.66 -10.26
N PRO A 16 -20.22 0.77 -11.07
CA PRO A 16 -21.50 0.13 -10.74
C PRO A 16 -21.45 -1.40 -10.86
N SER A 17 -20.42 -1.95 -11.50
CA SER A 17 -20.20 -3.40 -11.62
C SER A 17 -19.39 -3.92 -10.44
N VAL A 18 -19.94 -4.87 -9.69
CA VAL A 18 -19.28 -5.50 -8.54
C VAL A 18 -17.95 -6.13 -8.95
N ASP A 19 -17.92 -6.89 -10.05
CA ASP A 19 -16.71 -7.58 -10.50
C ASP A 19 -15.58 -6.61 -10.91
N GLU A 20 -15.94 -5.46 -11.47
CA GLU A 20 -14.94 -4.44 -11.82
C GLU A 20 -14.41 -3.72 -10.58
N GLU A 21 -15.30 -3.41 -9.65
CA GLU A 21 -14.94 -2.79 -8.38
C GLU A 21 -14.04 -3.72 -7.54
N ASP A 22 -14.33 -5.02 -7.51
CA ASP A 22 -13.51 -6.01 -6.80
C ASP A 22 -12.12 -6.14 -7.43
N ARG A 23 -12.02 -6.16 -8.76
CA ARG A 23 -10.73 -6.11 -9.46
C ARG A 23 -9.95 -4.85 -9.12
N PHE A 24 -10.61 -3.70 -9.08
CA PHE A 24 -9.99 -2.43 -8.72
C PHE A 24 -9.52 -2.42 -7.25
N CYS A 25 -10.36 -2.89 -6.32
CA CYS A 25 -10.03 -3.04 -4.91
C CYS A 25 -8.81 -3.94 -4.71
N ASN A 26 -8.72 -5.05 -5.44
CA ASN A 26 -7.57 -5.94 -5.40
C ASN A 26 -6.28 -5.25 -5.87
N ILE A 27 -6.35 -4.40 -6.90
CA ILE A 27 -5.20 -3.59 -7.33
C ILE A 27 -4.82 -2.58 -6.23
N MET A 28 -5.81 -1.90 -5.63
CA MET A 28 -5.56 -0.93 -4.56
C MET A 28 -4.91 -1.59 -3.33
N ARG A 29 -5.37 -2.76 -2.90
CA ARG A 29 -4.73 -3.53 -1.82
C ARG A 29 -3.26 -3.84 -2.13
N ARG A 30 -2.96 -4.24 -3.37
CA ARG A 30 -1.58 -4.47 -3.84
C ARG A 30 -0.71 -3.20 -3.81
N THR A 31 -1.31 -2.00 -3.78
CA THR A 31 -0.54 -0.76 -3.60
C THR A 31 -0.27 -0.39 -2.14
N GLY A 32 -0.78 -1.19 -1.18
CA GLY A 32 -0.71 -0.92 0.27
C GLY A 32 -1.88 -0.08 0.79
N ALA A 33 -3.00 -0.03 0.06
CA ALA A 33 -4.18 0.68 0.52
C ALA A 33 -4.79 -0.02 1.75
N LYS A 34 -5.06 0.75 2.80
CA LYS A 34 -5.68 0.28 4.04
C LYS A 34 -7.21 0.33 3.93
N TRP A 35 -7.87 -0.74 4.37
CA TRP A 35 -9.32 -0.76 4.56
C TRP A 35 -9.70 0.01 5.81
N TRP A 36 -10.73 0.85 5.69
CA TRP A 36 -11.32 1.58 6.80
C TRP A 36 -12.79 1.19 6.89
N SER A 37 -13.30 1.08 8.11
CA SER A 37 -14.70 0.68 8.35
C SER A 37 -15.69 1.72 7.78
N SER A 38 -15.31 2.99 7.82
CA SER A 38 -16.02 4.10 7.21
C SER A 38 -15.09 5.28 6.90
N ARG A 39 -15.60 6.27 6.17
CA ARG A 39 -14.87 7.51 5.93
C ARG A 39 -14.70 8.31 7.22
N GLU A 40 -15.73 8.30 8.06
CA GLU A 40 -15.80 8.97 9.35
C GLU A 40 -14.73 8.42 10.30
N ASP A 41 -14.62 7.09 10.38
CA ASP A 41 -13.61 6.39 11.18
C ASP A 41 -12.18 6.79 10.77
N ARG A 42 -11.91 6.83 9.46
CA ARG A 42 -10.64 7.34 8.90
C ARG A 42 -10.39 8.81 9.23
N LEU A 43 -11.43 9.64 9.36
CA LEU A 43 -11.31 11.05 9.69
C LEU A 43 -11.07 11.24 11.19
N GLU A 44 -11.79 10.52 12.05
CA GLU A 44 -11.63 10.56 13.50
C GLU A 44 -10.22 10.18 13.92
N VAL A 45 -9.66 9.11 13.34
CA VAL A 45 -8.26 8.72 13.55
C VAL A 45 -7.29 9.82 13.12
N ARG A 46 -7.50 10.41 11.92
CA ARG A 46 -6.59 11.47 11.42
C ARG A 46 -6.68 12.78 12.18
N LEU A 47 -7.84 13.06 12.79
CA LEU A 47 -8.04 14.23 13.64
C LEU A 47 -7.62 13.97 15.09
N VAL A 48 -7.05 12.79 15.39
CA VAL A 48 -6.64 12.37 16.74
C VAL A 48 -7.83 12.38 17.72
N ALA A 49 -9.05 12.22 17.19
CA ALA A 49 -10.27 12.08 17.98
C ALA A 49 -10.47 10.65 18.50
N LYS A 50 -9.77 9.68 17.89
CA LYS A 50 -9.77 8.26 18.23
C LYS A 50 -8.35 7.71 18.15
N GLU A 51 -7.97 6.85 19.10
CA GLU A 51 -6.70 6.12 19.05
C GLU A 51 -6.73 5.05 17.95
N MET A 52 -5.60 4.92 17.24
CA MET A 52 -5.42 3.90 16.21
C MET A 52 -5.27 2.52 16.86
N THR A 53 -5.81 1.49 16.23
CA THR A 53 -5.39 0.12 16.57
C THR A 53 -3.96 -0.13 16.09
N GLU A 54 -3.29 -1.18 16.60
CA GLU A 54 -1.94 -1.55 16.15
C GLU A 54 -1.91 -1.81 14.63
N GLU A 55 -2.94 -2.43 14.08
CA GLU A 55 -3.10 -2.63 12.64
C GLU A 55 -3.31 -1.33 11.87
N GLU A 56 -4.02 -0.36 12.45
CA GLU A 56 -4.22 0.97 11.87
C GLU A 56 -2.94 1.80 11.90
N GLU A 57 -2.09 1.64 12.92
CA GLU A 57 -0.82 2.35 13.04
C GLU A 57 0.26 1.81 12.10
N LYS A 58 0.22 0.50 11.79
CA LYS A 58 1.16 -0.16 10.86
C LYS A 58 1.22 0.54 9.49
N VAL A 59 2.42 0.85 9.04
CA VAL A 59 2.68 1.38 7.70
C VAL A 59 3.17 0.25 6.81
N LEU A 60 2.33 -0.15 5.86
CA LEU A 60 2.65 -1.17 4.86
C LEU A 60 2.93 -0.51 3.51
N VAL A 61 4.10 -0.79 2.94
CA VAL A 61 4.46 -0.40 1.59
C VAL A 61 4.84 -1.63 0.78
N LEU A 62 4.18 -1.80 -0.36
CA LEU A 62 4.39 -2.92 -1.28
C LEU A 62 4.98 -2.45 -2.61
N GLY A 63 5.90 -3.22 -3.15
CA GLY A 63 6.51 -3.00 -4.47
C GLY A 63 6.48 -4.27 -5.30
N TRP A 64 5.97 -4.19 -6.53
CA TRP A 64 5.76 -5.36 -7.39
C TRP A 64 6.73 -5.33 -8.58
N PRO A 65 7.64 -6.30 -8.70
CA PRO A 65 8.60 -6.30 -9.80
C PRO A 65 7.87 -6.52 -11.12
N THR A 66 8.44 -5.97 -12.19
CA THR A 66 7.84 -6.00 -13.53
C THR A 66 7.84 -7.38 -14.18
N ASP A 67 8.68 -8.29 -13.70
CA ASP A 67 8.68 -9.71 -14.06
C ASP A 67 7.51 -10.48 -13.42
N GLY A 68 6.81 -9.87 -12.46
CA GLY A 68 5.69 -10.46 -11.74
C GLY A 68 6.07 -11.54 -10.73
N VAL A 69 7.36 -11.72 -10.43
CA VAL A 69 7.85 -12.76 -9.53
C VAL A 69 8.13 -12.14 -8.16
N GLY A 70 7.30 -12.47 -7.17
CA GLY A 70 7.47 -12.00 -5.79
C GLY A 70 6.97 -10.59 -5.53
N VAL A 71 7.28 -10.09 -4.33
CA VAL A 71 6.84 -8.79 -3.84
C VAL A 71 7.87 -8.23 -2.84
N GLY A 72 8.23 -6.96 -3.00
CA GLY A 72 8.95 -6.20 -1.99
C GLY A 72 7.97 -5.74 -0.92
N VAL A 73 8.30 -5.97 0.34
CA VAL A 73 7.47 -5.65 1.51
C VAL A 73 8.27 -4.78 2.47
N LEU A 74 7.69 -3.67 2.88
CA LEU A 74 8.24 -2.80 3.91
C LEU A 74 7.15 -2.52 4.94
N ILE A 75 7.42 -2.89 6.19
CA ILE A 75 6.49 -2.77 7.30
C ILE A 75 7.16 -1.94 8.40
N TYR A 76 6.43 -0.95 8.89
CA TYR A 76 6.73 -0.29 10.16
C TYR A 76 5.53 -0.48 11.09
N GLU A 77 5.78 -0.64 12.39
CA GLU A 77 4.69 -0.80 13.37
C GLU A 77 3.92 0.50 13.57
N SER A 78 4.55 1.66 13.30
CA SER A 78 3.97 2.98 13.50
C SER A 78 4.58 4.02 12.56
N ASP A 79 3.81 5.05 12.23
CA ASP A 79 4.29 6.22 11.48
C ASP A 79 5.44 6.97 12.20
N ARG A 80 5.56 6.79 13.52
CA ARG A 80 6.64 7.34 14.36
C ARG A 80 8.01 6.74 14.05
N GLN A 81 8.04 5.54 13.48
CA GLN A 81 9.27 4.85 13.10
C GLN A 81 9.76 5.26 11.69
N LEU A 82 8.96 6.05 10.96
CA LEU A 82 9.30 6.45 9.61
C LEU A 82 10.53 7.36 9.58
N PRO A 83 11.51 7.09 8.70
CA PRO A 83 12.61 8.01 8.44
C PRO A 83 12.11 9.40 8.03
N LYS A 84 12.84 10.46 8.42
CA LYS A 84 12.44 11.85 8.10
C LYS A 84 12.26 12.12 6.61
N ASP A 85 12.99 11.40 5.76
CA ASP A 85 12.96 11.53 4.32
C ASP A 85 12.02 10.53 3.62
N PHE A 86 11.22 9.77 4.38
CA PHE A 86 10.32 8.73 3.86
C PHE A 86 9.33 9.24 2.80
N GLY A 87 8.98 10.54 2.86
CA GLY A 87 8.17 11.20 1.83
C GLY A 87 8.72 11.06 0.41
N ARG A 88 10.04 10.83 0.24
CA ARG A 88 10.68 10.52 -1.04
C ARG A 88 10.06 9.32 -1.73
N MET A 89 9.52 8.34 -0.99
CA MET A 89 8.84 7.16 -1.55
C MET A 89 7.69 7.54 -2.51
N SER A 90 7.01 8.66 -2.27
CA SER A 90 5.93 9.17 -3.13
C SER A 90 6.41 9.67 -4.50
N LEU A 91 7.72 9.90 -4.66
CA LEU A 91 8.35 10.38 -5.88
C LEU A 91 8.66 9.26 -6.88
N ALA A 92 8.63 7.99 -6.46
CA ALA A 92 8.81 6.86 -7.36
C ALA A 92 7.81 6.92 -8.52
N MET A 93 8.30 6.87 -9.76
CA MET A 93 7.47 7.00 -10.96
C MET A 93 6.92 5.66 -11.44
N ASN A 94 7.58 4.57 -11.06
CA ASN A 94 7.23 3.20 -11.41
C ASN A 94 7.55 2.23 -10.26
N MET A 95 7.13 0.98 -10.39
CA MET A 95 7.32 -0.02 -9.33
C MET A 95 8.79 -0.43 -9.13
N GLU A 96 9.63 -0.44 -10.17
CA GLU A 96 11.05 -0.78 -10.04
C GLU A 96 11.79 0.27 -9.22
N GLU A 97 11.57 1.56 -9.52
CA GLU A 97 12.07 2.66 -8.71
C GLU A 97 11.57 2.55 -7.27
N LYS A 98 10.29 2.22 -7.08
CA LYS A 98 9.72 2.03 -5.74
C LYS A 98 10.45 0.91 -4.98
N ILE A 99 10.65 -0.25 -5.61
CA ILE A 99 11.36 -1.39 -4.99
C ILE A 99 12.80 -1.01 -4.65
N GLN A 100 13.49 -0.31 -5.55
CA GLN A 100 14.86 0.14 -5.30
C GLN A 100 14.93 1.10 -4.11
N MET A 101 14.00 2.05 -4.01
CA MET A 101 13.90 2.94 -2.84
C MET A 101 13.53 2.19 -1.57
N MET A 102 12.60 1.21 -1.65
CA MET A 102 12.21 0.37 -0.52
C MET A 102 13.41 -0.38 0.08
N ARG A 103 14.36 -0.84 -0.74
CA ARG A 103 15.60 -1.47 -0.25
C ARG A 103 16.43 -0.53 0.63
N GLU A 104 16.49 0.76 0.30
CA GLU A 104 17.21 1.77 1.11
C GLU A 104 16.59 1.92 2.51
N TYR A 105 15.29 1.63 2.63
CA TYR A 105 14.53 1.69 3.88
C TYR A 105 14.43 0.36 4.63
N GLY A 106 15.14 -0.68 4.17
CA GLY A 106 15.20 -1.98 4.83
C GLY A 106 14.08 -2.96 4.43
N ALA A 107 13.47 -2.76 3.27
CA ALA A 107 12.44 -3.69 2.77
C ALA A 107 12.98 -5.10 2.54
N THR A 108 12.13 -6.08 2.80
CA THR A 108 12.39 -7.49 2.50
C THR A 108 11.76 -7.85 1.15
N PHE A 109 12.35 -8.81 0.46
CA PHE A 109 11.80 -9.34 -0.79
C PHE A 109 11.33 -10.77 -0.57
N VAL A 110 10.07 -11.02 -0.89
CA VAL A 110 9.41 -12.31 -0.71
C VAL A 110 9.09 -12.87 -2.08
N GLY A 111 9.65 -14.03 -2.42
CA GLY A 111 9.43 -14.66 -3.73
C GLY A 111 8.02 -15.24 -3.90
N ASP A 112 7.38 -15.61 -2.80
CA ASP A 112 6.02 -16.14 -2.77
C ASP A 112 5.09 -15.18 -2.04
N VAL A 113 4.17 -14.58 -2.79
CA VAL A 113 3.20 -13.60 -2.30
C VAL A 113 2.32 -14.17 -1.19
N THR A 114 2.07 -15.48 -1.19
CA THR A 114 1.22 -16.14 -0.18
C THR A 114 1.85 -16.18 1.21
N GLN A 115 3.15 -15.90 1.31
CA GLN A 115 3.85 -15.79 2.59
C GLN A 115 3.73 -14.40 3.21
N VAL A 116 3.16 -13.42 2.49
CA VAL A 116 2.90 -12.08 3.00
C VAL A 116 1.51 -12.08 3.64
N GLU A 117 1.47 -12.19 4.97
CA GLU A 117 0.22 -12.27 5.75
C GLU A 117 -0.71 -11.09 5.44
N GLU A 118 -0.17 -9.90 5.19
CA GLU A 118 -0.94 -8.69 4.86
C GLU A 118 -1.61 -8.73 3.49
N LEU A 119 -1.24 -9.69 2.63
CA LEU A 119 -1.80 -9.89 1.30
C LEU A 119 -2.72 -11.11 1.21
N CYS A 120 -2.73 -11.97 2.23
CA CYS A 120 -3.65 -13.09 2.31
C CYS A 120 -5.03 -12.60 2.77
N ASP A 121 -6.07 -12.92 2.00
CA ASP A 121 -7.45 -12.66 2.41
C ASP A 121 -7.71 -13.38 3.75
N SER A 122 -7.99 -12.60 4.81
CA SER A 122 -8.51 -13.11 6.09
C SER A 122 -10.00 -13.39 6.00
#